data_AF-A0A6J4FAR2-F1
#
_entry.id   AF-A0A6J4FAR2-F1
#
_cell.length_a   1.000
_cell.length_b   1.000
_cell.length_c   1.000
_cell.angle_alpha   90.00
_cell.angle_beta   90.00
_cell.angle_gamma   90.00
#
_symmetry.space_group_name_H-M   'P 1'
#
loop_
_entity.id
_entity.type
_entity.pdbx_description
1 polymer ?
#
loop_
_entity_poly.entity_id
_entity_poly.type
_entity_poly.pdbx_seq_one_letter_code
_entity_poly.pdbx_strand_id
1 'polypeptide(L)'
;MVQPENLGRIIDEHPFFQGIDAKLRALLVGCAANERFEAGQFLFREGQDSNKFFLIRAGTVAVEIDVPGKAPIIIETIGEGEVAGWAWVVPPHRATFDARAMTLVRAVSFDAKCLRGKMDADPALGYEVLRRFVPMMAHRLSAARMQMLDLYGPGAVPARLKDEKKAKVAKAVKTSKGRNRAPDARLAAAAKDTGEKAKARTKVAKEAKPVKAPKAAKPVKAPKAAKAKKKAG
;
A
#
# COMPACT_ATOMS: atom_id res chain seq x y z
N MET A 1 1.83 -16.85 -31.90
CA MET A 1 1.88 -18.06 -31.04
C MET A 1 3.12 -17.93 -30.16
N VAL A 2 2.96 -17.70 -28.84
CA VAL A 2 4.12 -17.60 -27.94
C VAL A 2 4.35 -18.97 -27.31
N GLN A 3 5.57 -19.47 -27.45
CA GLN A 3 6.02 -20.79 -26.98
C GLN A 3 5.83 -20.93 -25.45
N PRO A 4 5.23 -22.03 -24.96
CA PRO A 4 4.98 -22.25 -23.54
C PRO A 4 6.26 -22.38 -22.70
N GLU A 5 7.41 -22.76 -23.29
CA GLU A 5 8.68 -22.83 -22.56
C GLU A 5 9.14 -21.46 -22.04
N ASN A 6 8.79 -20.38 -22.74
CA ASN A 6 9.18 -19.02 -22.34
C ASN A 6 8.37 -18.53 -21.12
N LEU A 7 7.12 -18.98 -21.00
CA LEU A 7 6.24 -18.54 -19.92
C LEU A 7 6.59 -19.19 -18.58
N GLY A 8 7.00 -20.47 -18.60
CA GLY A 8 7.51 -21.16 -17.42
C GLY A 8 8.70 -20.44 -16.80
N ARG A 9 9.66 -20.03 -17.63
CA ARG A 9 10.83 -19.26 -17.18
C ARG A 9 10.45 -17.92 -16.54
N ILE A 10 9.53 -17.18 -17.18
CA ILE A 10 9.06 -15.89 -16.64
C ILE A 10 8.41 -16.07 -15.27
N ILE A 11 7.63 -17.13 -15.09
CA ILE A 11 6.98 -17.43 -13.81
C ILE A 11 8.01 -17.79 -12.74
N ASP A 12 9.02 -18.60 -13.08
CA ASP A 12 10.07 -19.03 -12.16
C ASP A 12 10.97 -17.87 -11.70
N GLU A 13 11.28 -16.93 -12.60
CA GLU A 13 12.09 -15.74 -12.29
C GLU A 13 11.31 -14.70 -11.46
N HIS A 14 9.98 -14.73 -11.48
CA HIS A 14 9.16 -13.71 -10.84
C HIS A 14 9.15 -13.86 -9.31
N PRO A 15 9.43 -12.79 -8.52
CA PRO A 15 9.53 -12.87 -7.06
C PRO A 15 8.31 -13.52 -6.38
N PHE A 16 7.11 -13.21 -6.88
CA PHE A 16 5.85 -13.74 -6.36
C PHE A 16 5.73 -15.28 -6.40
N PHE A 17 6.38 -15.93 -7.37
CA PHE A 17 6.30 -17.38 -7.59
C PHE A 17 7.65 -18.08 -7.36
N GLN A 18 8.58 -17.45 -6.65
CA GLN A 18 9.83 -18.11 -6.28
C GLN A 18 9.57 -19.36 -5.42
N GLY A 19 10.32 -20.42 -5.73
CA GLY A 19 10.26 -21.69 -4.99
C GLY A 19 8.96 -22.48 -5.19
N ILE A 20 8.22 -22.28 -6.28
CA ILE A 20 7.12 -23.18 -6.65
C ILE A 20 7.65 -24.52 -7.15
N ASP A 21 6.90 -25.58 -6.92
CA ASP A 21 7.20 -26.89 -7.49
C ASP A 21 6.82 -26.97 -8.97
N ALA A 22 7.26 -28.04 -9.65
CA ALA A 22 6.97 -28.24 -11.07
C ALA A 22 5.48 -28.39 -11.38
N LYS A 23 4.67 -28.89 -10.43
CA LYS A 23 3.24 -29.15 -10.60
C LYS A 23 2.46 -27.84 -10.61
N LEU A 24 2.73 -26.97 -9.63
CA LEU A 24 2.17 -25.63 -9.52
C LEU A 24 2.61 -24.75 -10.70
N ARG A 25 3.88 -24.85 -11.13
CA ARG A 25 4.36 -24.17 -12.33
C ARG A 25 3.58 -24.57 -13.58
N ALA A 26 3.43 -25.87 -13.84
CA ALA A 26 2.67 -26.36 -14.99
C ALA A 26 1.21 -25.89 -14.97
N LEU A 27 0.61 -25.87 -13.77
CA LEU A 27 -0.74 -25.37 -13.55
C LEU A 27 -0.86 -23.88 -13.94
N LEU A 28 0.07 -23.06 -13.44
CA LEU A 28 0.13 -21.61 -13.68
C LEU A 28 0.38 -21.30 -15.16
N VAL A 29 1.38 -21.94 -15.77
CA VAL A 29 1.68 -21.80 -17.21
C VAL A 29 0.46 -22.14 -18.06
N GLY A 30 -0.26 -23.21 -17.71
CA GLY A 30 -1.44 -23.65 -18.46
C GLY A 30 -2.66 -22.74 -18.33
N CYS A 31 -2.64 -21.73 -17.46
CA CYS A 31 -3.69 -20.70 -17.37
C CYS A 31 -3.16 -19.29 -17.70
N ALA A 32 -1.91 -19.18 -18.18
CA ALA A 32 -1.23 -17.90 -18.33
C ALA A 32 -1.12 -17.44 -19.79
N ALA A 33 -1.10 -16.13 -20.01
CA ALA A 33 -0.88 -15.52 -21.31
C ALA A 33 0.02 -14.27 -21.18
N ASN A 34 0.76 -13.93 -22.22
CA ASN A 34 1.47 -12.65 -22.28
C ASN A 34 0.52 -11.57 -22.77
N GLU A 35 0.43 -10.47 -22.02
CA GLU A 35 -0.35 -9.29 -22.39
C GLU A 35 0.51 -8.03 -22.35
N ARG A 36 0.15 -7.08 -23.22
CA ARG A 36 0.82 -5.79 -23.36
C ARG A 36 -0.22 -4.70 -23.30
N PHE A 37 0.05 -3.67 -22.53
CA PHE A 37 -0.81 -2.51 -22.38
C PHE A 37 -0.02 -1.24 -22.68
N GLU A 38 -0.51 -0.44 -23.61
CA GLU A 38 0.02 0.90 -23.85
C GLU A 38 -0.37 1.85 -22.72
N ALA A 39 0.38 2.95 -22.56
CA ALA A 39 0.06 3.96 -21.56
C ALA A 39 -1.38 4.48 -21.73
N GLY A 40 -2.10 4.59 -20.61
CA GLY A 40 -3.51 4.97 -20.56
C GLY A 40 -4.50 3.80 -20.71
N GLN A 41 -4.05 2.60 -21.11
CA GLN A 41 -4.95 1.45 -21.21
C GLN A 41 -5.27 0.86 -19.84
N PHE A 42 -6.51 0.37 -19.68
CA PHE A 42 -6.94 -0.30 -18.46
C PHE A 42 -6.65 -1.79 -18.53
N LEU A 43 -6.06 -2.32 -17.46
CA LEU A 43 -5.92 -3.76 -17.25
C LEU A 43 -7.24 -4.37 -16.78
N PHE A 44 -7.95 -3.65 -15.91
CA PHE A 44 -9.30 -3.96 -15.48
C PHE A 44 -9.98 -2.68 -14.98
N ARG A 45 -11.31 -2.69 -14.96
CA ARG A 45 -12.12 -1.59 -14.45
C ARG A 45 -12.94 -1.98 -13.24
N GLU A 46 -13.21 -1.02 -12.38
CA GLU A 46 -14.07 -1.16 -11.21
C GLU A 46 -15.42 -1.79 -11.58
N GLY A 47 -15.90 -2.69 -10.72
CA GLY A 47 -17.18 -3.39 -10.89
C GLY A 47 -17.15 -4.55 -11.89
N GLN A 48 -16.14 -4.62 -12.76
CA GLN A 48 -15.99 -5.71 -13.71
C GLN A 48 -15.58 -7.02 -13.02
N ASP A 49 -15.91 -8.13 -13.66
CA ASP A 49 -15.53 -9.45 -13.18
C ASP A 49 -14.00 -9.60 -13.22
N SER A 50 -13.42 -9.86 -12.05
CA SER A 50 -12.00 -10.17 -11.86
C SER A 50 -11.72 -11.61 -12.29
N ASN A 51 -11.77 -11.81 -13.60
CA ASN A 51 -11.47 -13.08 -14.26
C ASN A 51 -9.99 -13.24 -14.61
N LYS A 52 -9.19 -12.20 -14.37
CA LYS A 52 -7.75 -12.22 -14.55
C LYS A 52 -7.04 -11.53 -13.41
N PHE A 53 -5.83 -11.98 -13.14
CA PHE A 53 -4.82 -11.20 -12.44
C PHE A 53 -3.55 -11.14 -13.29
N PHE A 54 -2.65 -10.23 -12.93
CA PHE A 54 -1.49 -9.91 -13.75
C PHE A 54 -0.22 -9.91 -12.90
N LEU A 55 0.86 -10.49 -13.42
CA LEU A 55 2.21 -10.24 -12.94
C LEU A 55 2.85 -9.17 -13.82
N ILE A 56 3.31 -8.07 -13.21
CA ILE A 56 3.92 -6.97 -13.95
C ILE A 56 5.40 -7.27 -14.17
N ARG A 57 5.80 -7.40 -15.43
CA ARG A 57 7.19 -7.67 -15.83
C ARG A 57 7.97 -6.41 -16.15
N ALA A 58 7.28 -5.41 -16.68
CA ALA A 58 7.86 -4.13 -17.04
C ALA A 58 6.78 -3.05 -16.96
N GLY A 59 7.18 -1.84 -16.57
CA GLY A 59 6.31 -0.68 -16.53
C GLY A 59 5.60 -0.46 -15.20
N THR A 60 4.60 0.42 -15.21
CA THR A 60 3.94 0.92 -14.01
C THR A 60 2.44 1.00 -14.20
N VAL A 61 1.68 0.51 -13.23
CA VAL A 61 0.21 0.51 -13.22
C VAL A 61 -0.28 1.32 -12.02
N ALA A 62 -1.18 2.27 -12.27
CA ALA A 62 -1.91 2.97 -11.21
C ALA A 62 -3.19 2.19 -10.88
N VAL A 63 -3.39 1.90 -9.59
CA VAL A 63 -4.70 1.51 -9.06
C VAL A 63 -5.37 2.77 -8.56
N GLU A 64 -6.54 3.08 -9.12
CA GLU A 64 -7.17 4.39 -8.94
C GLU A 64 -8.69 4.30 -8.76
N ILE A 65 -9.24 5.39 -8.19
CA ILE A 65 -10.68 5.65 -8.15
C ILE A 65 -10.97 6.77 -9.14
N ASP A 66 -11.90 6.51 -10.06
CA ASP A 66 -12.49 7.56 -10.88
C ASP A 66 -13.46 8.41 -10.05
N VAL A 67 -13.28 9.73 -10.10
CA VAL A 67 -14.13 10.68 -9.38
C VAL A 67 -14.73 11.64 -10.40
N PRO A 68 -16.06 11.61 -10.61
CA PRO A 68 -16.71 12.46 -11.61
C PRO A 68 -16.30 13.94 -11.46
N GLY A 69 -15.83 14.53 -12.56
CA GLY A 69 -15.41 15.93 -12.62
C GLY A 69 -14.07 16.25 -11.93
N LYS A 70 -13.29 15.23 -11.53
CA LYS A 70 -11.95 15.39 -10.94
C LYS A 70 -10.95 14.48 -11.62
N ALA A 71 -9.66 14.76 -11.42
CA ALA A 71 -8.61 13.82 -11.80
C ALA A 71 -8.73 12.54 -10.94
N PRO A 72 -8.49 11.35 -11.52
CA PRO A 72 -8.50 10.10 -10.77
C PRO A 72 -7.55 10.14 -9.58
N ILE A 73 -7.96 9.53 -8.48
CA ILE A 73 -7.15 9.45 -7.26
C ILE A 73 -6.39 8.13 -7.27
N ILE A 74 -5.06 8.20 -7.35
CA ILE A 74 -4.19 7.02 -7.29
C ILE A 74 -4.08 6.56 -5.83
N ILE A 75 -4.46 5.32 -5.55
CA ILE A 75 -4.38 4.71 -4.22
C ILE A 75 -3.08 3.90 -4.07
N GLU A 76 -2.73 3.16 -5.11
CA GLU A 76 -1.58 2.26 -5.13
C GLU A 76 -0.90 2.37 -6.51
N THR A 77 0.43 2.30 -6.52
CA THR A 77 1.22 2.18 -7.75
C THR A 77 1.87 0.82 -7.75
N ILE A 78 1.59 0.02 -8.78
CA ILE A 78 2.09 -1.34 -8.94
C ILE A 78 3.22 -1.30 -9.96
N GLY A 79 4.39 -1.78 -9.56
CA GLY A 79 5.62 -1.80 -10.35
C GLY A 79 6.03 -3.20 -10.83
N GLU A 80 7.23 -3.28 -11.40
CA GLU A 80 7.84 -4.52 -11.86
C GLU A 80 8.05 -5.50 -10.68
N GLY A 81 7.75 -6.78 -10.90
CA GLY A 81 7.84 -7.82 -9.87
C GLY A 81 6.63 -7.89 -8.94
N GLU A 82 5.62 -7.04 -9.14
CA GLU A 82 4.40 -7.01 -8.34
C GLU A 82 3.18 -7.58 -9.09
N VAL A 83 2.10 -7.83 -8.35
CA VAL A 83 0.88 -8.47 -8.85
C VAL A 83 -0.25 -7.47 -8.94
N ALA A 84 -1.00 -7.39 -10.03
CA ALA A 84 -2.22 -6.59 -10.12
C ALA A 84 -3.48 -7.46 -10.13
N GLY A 85 -4.49 -7.01 -9.39
CA GLY A 85 -5.84 -7.62 -9.35
C GLY A 85 -5.90 -8.91 -8.52
N TRP A 86 -6.02 -8.81 -7.18
CA TRP A 86 -6.21 -9.98 -6.30
C TRP A 86 -7.68 -10.32 -6.04
N ALA A 87 -8.62 -9.50 -6.50
CA ALA A 87 -10.05 -9.68 -6.22
C ALA A 87 -10.60 -11.03 -6.72
N TRP A 88 -9.93 -11.67 -7.69
CA TRP A 88 -10.31 -12.98 -8.21
C TRP A 88 -10.30 -14.13 -7.18
N VAL A 89 -9.59 -14.00 -6.04
CA VAL A 89 -9.61 -15.02 -4.97
C VAL A 89 -10.75 -14.80 -3.96
N VAL A 90 -11.39 -13.63 -3.94
CA VAL A 90 -12.43 -13.28 -2.98
C VAL A 90 -13.78 -13.08 -3.69
N PRO A 91 -14.82 -13.87 -3.38
CA PRO A 91 -16.17 -13.61 -3.89
C PRO A 91 -16.64 -12.19 -3.53
N PRO A 92 -17.35 -11.45 -4.41
CA PRO A 92 -17.97 -11.91 -5.67
C PRO A 92 -17.06 -11.84 -6.90
N HIS A 93 -15.73 -11.82 -6.72
CA HIS A 93 -14.75 -11.74 -7.81
C HIS A 93 -14.94 -10.51 -8.69
N ARG A 94 -15.14 -9.34 -8.09
CA ARG A 94 -15.26 -8.06 -8.79
C ARG A 94 -14.07 -7.18 -8.48
N ALA A 95 -13.53 -6.52 -9.50
CA ALA A 95 -12.52 -5.49 -9.30
C ALA A 95 -13.12 -4.35 -8.48
N THR A 96 -12.43 -3.94 -7.41
CA THR A 96 -12.88 -2.88 -6.51
C THR A 96 -12.36 -1.50 -6.91
N PHE A 97 -11.41 -1.44 -7.84
CA PHE A 97 -10.75 -0.23 -8.32
C PHE A 97 -10.42 -0.40 -9.79
N ASP A 98 -10.18 0.72 -10.47
CA ASP A 98 -9.57 0.72 -11.79
C ASP A 98 -8.08 0.42 -11.69
N ALA A 99 -7.55 -0.28 -12.69
CA ALA A 99 -6.11 -0.42 -12.87
C ALA A 99 -5.72 0.06 -14.28
N ARG A 100 -4.93 1.12 -14.34
CA ARG A 100 -4.54 1.80 -15.58
C ARG A 100 -3.02 1.77 -15.75
N ALA A 101 -2.56 1.38 -16.93
CA ALA A 101 -1.15 1.45 -17.29
C ALA A 101 -0.71 2.93 -17.36
N MET A 102 0.28 3.31 -16.56
CA MET A 102 0.88 4.65 -16.60
C MET A 102 1.96 4.75 -17.68
N THR A 103 2.67 3.64 -17.92
CA THR A 103 3.70 3.49 -18.94
C THR A 103 3.35 2.31 -19.83
N LEU A 104 4.23 1.98 -20.78
CA LEU A 104 4.13 0.71 -21.50
C LEU A 104 4.29 -0.45 -20.50
N VAL A 105 3.22 -1.23 -20.29
CA VAL A 105 3.21 -2.35 -19.37
C VAL A 105 3.30 -3.66 -20.13
N ARG A 106 4.21 -4.53 -19.69
CA ARG A 106 4.27 -5.93 -20.10
C ARG A 106 3.91 -6.79 -18.91
N ALA A 107 2.91 -7.65 -19.08
CA ALA A 107 2.41 -8.48 -18.00
C ALA A 107 2.21 -9.92 -18.44
N VAL A 108 2.24 -10.84 -17.48
CA VAL A 108 1.65 -12.17 -17.63
C VAL A 108 0.29 -12.13 -16.99
N SER A 109 -0.76 -12.35 -17.77
CA SER A 109 -2.11 -12.53 -17.23
C SER A 109 -2.36 -13.98 -16.89
N PHE A 110 -3.22 -14.21 -15.90
CA PHE A 110 -3.64 -15.55 -15.48
C PHE A 110 -5.16 -15.62 -15.48
N ASP A 111 -5.72 -16.61 -16.18
CA ASP A 111 -7.16 -16.86 -16.15
C ASP A 111 -7.57 -17.40 -14.78
N ALA A 112 -8.32 -16.60 -14.04
CA ALA A 112 -8.78 -16.92 -12.71
C ALA A 112 -9.86 -18.00 -12.68
N LYS A 113 -10.68 -18.15 -13.72
CA LYS A 113 -11.65 -19.26 -13.80
C LYS A 113 -10.93 -20.58 -13.99
N CYS A 114 -9.94 -20.62 -14.89
CA CYS A 114 -9.04 -21.75 -15.09
C CYS A 114 -8.34 -22.14 -13.79
N LEU A 115 -7.75 -21.16 -13.09
CA LEU A 115 -7.06 -21.41 -11.83
C LEU A 115 -8.00 -21.91 -10.74
N ARG A 116 -9.13 -21.24 -10.49
CA ARG A 116 -10.10 -21.69 -9.48
C ARG A 116 -10.58 -23.12 -9.75
N GLY A 117 -10.92 -23.46 -11.00
CA GLY A 117 -11.30 -24.83 -11.35
C GLY A 117 -10.21 -25.87 -11.05
N LYS A 118 -8.94 -25.54 -11.30
CA LYS A 118 -7.82 -26.42 -10.94
C LYS A 118 -7.55 -26.48 -9.43
N MET A 119 -7.79 -25.39 -8.71
CA MET A 119 -7.68 -25.34 -7.24
C MET A 119 -8.79 -26.15 -6.57
N ASP A 120 -10.00 -26.15 -7.12
CA ASP A 120 -11.12 -26.96 -6.64
C ASP A 120 -10.86 -28.46 -6.87
N ALA A 121 -10.21 -28.80 -7.99
CA ALA A 121 -9.80 -30.18 -8.30
C ALA A 121 -8.63 -30.68 -7.45
N ASP A 122 -7.70 -29.79 -7.07
CA ASP A 122 -6.56 -30.09 -6.19
C ASP A 122 -6.42 -29.02 -5.10
N PRO A 123 -7.09 -29.20 -3.94
CA PRO A 123 -7.08 -28.23 -2.86
C PRO A 123 -5.69 -27.98 -2.25
N ALA A 124 -4.75 -28.92 -2.36
CA ALA A 124 -3.39 -28.73 -1.88
C ALA A 124 -2.66 -27.70 -2.74
N LEU A 125 -2.85 -27.73 -4.06
CA LEU A 125 -2.35 -26.68 -4.96
C LEU A 125 -3.06 -25.35 -4.71
N GLY A 126 -4.38 -25.39 -4.43
CA GLY A 126 -5.12 -24.20 -4.02
C GLY A 126 -4.54 -23.52 -2.78
N TYR A 127 -4.18 -24.31 -1.77
CA TYR A 127 -3.51 -23.80 -0.57
C TYR A 127 -2.18 -23.13 -0.90
N GLU A 128 -1.35 -23.72 -1.75
CA GLU A 128 -0.05 -23.15 -2.14
C GLU A 128 -0.17 -21.82 -2.90
N VAL A 129 -1.18 -21.68 -3.76
CA VAL A 129 -1.50 -20.40 -4.41
C VAL A 129 -1.92 -19.37 -3.37
N LEU A 130 -2.89 -19.70 -2.51
CA LEU A 130 -3.41 -18.76 -1.51
C LEU A 130 -2.35 -18.33 -0.50
N ARG A 131 -1.47 -19.24 -0.07
CA ARG A 131 -0.35 -18.95 0.83
C ARG A 131 0.57 -17.83 0.31
N ARG A 132 0.66 -17.64 -1.02
CA ARG A 132 1.43 -16.57 -1.67
C ARG A 132 0.66 -15.26 -1.79
N PHE A 133 -0.66 -15.32 -2.00
CA PHE A 133 -1.51 -14.12 -2.07
C PHE A 133 -1.72 -13.45 -0.71
N VAL A 134 -1.87 -14.23 0.37
CA VAL A 134 -2.21 -13.71 1.70
C VAL A 134 -1.23 -12.65 2.22
N PRO A 135 0.11 -12.84 2.16
CA PRO A 135 1.07 -11.80 2.59
C PRO A 135 0.95 -10.50 1.79
N MET A 136 0.74 -10.61 0.46
CA MET A 136 0.56 -9.44 -0.40
C MET A 136 -0.71 -8.67 -0.04
N MET A 137 -1.82 -9.37 0.22
CA MET A 137 -3.07 -8.74 0.68
C MET A 137 -2.89 -8.04 2.02
N ALA A 138 -2.19 -8.67 2.96
CA ALA A 138 -1.90 -8.10 4.29
C ALA A 138 -1.02 -6.84 4.18
N HIS A 139 -0.03 -6.85 3.27
CA HIS A 139 0.81 -5.70 2.97
C HIS A 139 -0.04 -4.53 2.44
N ARG A 140 -0.88 -4.77 1.43
CA ARG A 140 -1.76 -3.73 0.86
C ARG A 140 -2.73 -3.15 1.87
N LEU A 141 -3.34 -3.99 2.69
CA LEU A 141 -4.23 -3.53 3.76
C LEU A 141 -3.49 -2.65 4.78
N SER A 142 -2.25 -3.04 5.15
CA SER A 142 -1.41 -2.25 6.05
C SER A 142 -1.03 -0.91 5.44
N ALA A 143 -0.62 -0.89 4.16
CA ALA A 143 -0.28 0.32 3.43
C ALA A 143 -1.48 1.28 3.33
N ALA A 144 -2.67 0.78 2.99
CA ALA A 144 -3.90 1.57 2.94
C ALA A 144 -4.24 2.20 4.31
N ARG A 145 -4.08 1.44 5.41
CA ARG A 145 -4.30 1.97 6.77
C ARG A 145 -3.31 3.07 7.14
N MET A 146 -2.03 2.95 6.74
CA MET A 146 -1.04 4.01 6.96
C MET A 146 -1.39 5.27 6.17
N GLN A 147 -1.79 5.15 4.90
CA GLN A 147 -2.24 6.29 4.10
C GLN A 147 -3.45 7.00 4.73
N MET A 148 -4.39 6.27 5.33
CA MET A 148 -5.50 6.88 6.07
C MET A 148 -5.02 7.66 7.30
N LEU A 149 -4.02 7.17 8.04
CA LEU A 149 -3.43 7.90 9.17
C LEU A 149 -2.73 9.19 8.72
N ASP A 150 -2.08 9.20 7.55
CA ASP A 150 -1.47 10.42 7.00
C ASP A 150 -2.52 11.46 6.58
N LEU A 151 -3.69 11.02 6.12
CA LEU A 151 -4.81 11.89 5.73
C LEU A 151 -5.55 12.48 6.94
N TYR A 152 -5.64 11.74 8.05
CA TYR A 152 -6.40 12.15 9.25
C TYR A 152 -5.53 12.44 10.49
N GLY A 153 -4.21 12.33 10.38
CA GLY A 153 -3.28 12.56 11.48
C GLY A 153 -3.17 14.05 11.85
N PRO A 154 -2.91 14.39 13.13
CA PRO A 154 -2.68 15.76 13.58
C PRO A 154 -1.38 16.31 12.97
N GLY A 155 -1.47 16.79 11.73
CA GLY A 155 -0.33 17.12 10.88
C GLY A 155 -0.61 17.12 9.37
N ALA A 156 -1.80 16.66 8.94
CA ALA A 156 -2.31 16.70 7.57
C ALA A 156 -2.57 18.14 7.07
N VAL A 157 -1.51 18.96 7.05
CA VAL A 157 -1.46 20.17 6.26
C VAL A 157 -0.85 19.76 4.93
N PRO A 158 -1.60 19.80 3.81
CA PRO A 158 -1.05 19.48 2.50
C PRO A 158 0.18 20.34 2.25
N ALA A 159 1.25 19.76 1.71
CA ALA A 159 2.54 20.42 1.51
C ALA A 159 2.40 21.80 0.82
N ARG A 160 1.40 21.95 -0.05
CA ARG A 160 1.04 23.21 -0.73
C ARG A 160 0.76 24.38 0.24
N LEU A 161 0.17 24.13 1.41
CA LEU A 161 -0.05 25.17 2.42
C LEU A 161 1.23 25.54 3.20
N LYS A 162 2.20 24.61 3.28
CA LYS A 162 3.49 24.87 3.95
C LYS A 162 4.35 25.80 3.09
N ASP A 163 4.28 25.66 1.77
CA ASP A 163 4.99 26.53 0.83
C ASP A 163 4.40 27.95 0.79
N GLU A 164 3.07 28.10 0.80
CA GLU A 164 2.43 29.41 0.89
C GLU A 164 2.70 30.12 2.23
N LYS A 165 2.70 29.38 3.35
CA LYS A 165 3.08 29.95 4.66
C LYS A 165 4.57 30.33 4.71
N LYS A 166 5.47 29.51 4.17
CA LYS A 166 6.90 29.87 4.07
C LYS A 166 7.13 31.09 3.19
N ALA A 167 6.42 31.21 2.07
CA ALA A 167 6.48 32.38 1.19
C ALA A 167 5.96 33.65 1.88
N LYS A 168 4.84 33.57 2.62
CA LYS A 168 4.29 34.71 3.38
C LYS A 168 5.17 35.12 4.56
N VAL A 169 5.75 34.17 5.30
CA VAL A 169 6.69 34.45 6.40
C VAL A 169 7.99 35.05 5.88
N ALA A 170 8.54 34.53 4.78
CA ALA A 170 9.74 35.12 4.14
C ALA A 170 9.47 36.54 3.60
N LYS A 171 8.26 36.82 3.11
CA LYS A 171 7.86 38.17 2.68
C LYS A 171 7.73 39.12 3.89
N ALA A 172 7.10 38.69 4.99
CA ALA A 172 6.95 39.49 6.21
C ALA A 172 8.29 39.80 6.91
N VAL A 173 9.24 38.85 6.91
CA VAL A 173 10.60 39.06 7.45
C VAL A 173 11.43 40.01 6.58
N LYS A 174 11.18 40.06 5.26
CA LYS A 174 11.82 41.05 4.38
C LYS A 174 11.25 42.47 4.56
N THR A 175 9.97 42.62 4.88
CA THR A 175 9.35 43.95 5.15
C THR A 175 9.74 44.55 6.51
N SER A 176 10.19 43.73 7.47
CA SER A 176 10.62 44.20 8.79
C SER A 176 12.13 44.49 8.90
N LYS A 177 12.96 44.03 7.96
CA LYS A 177 14.43 44.19 8.00
C LYS A 177 14.94 45.55 7.47
N GLY A 178 14.06 46.50 7.17
CA GLY A 178 14.42 47.80 6.57
C GLY A 178 14.16 49.05 7.40
N ARG A 179 13.74 48.96 8.67
CA ARG A 179 13.26 50.18 9.39
C ARG A 179 13.94 50.58 10.69
N ASN A 180 14.88 49.83 11.27
CA ASN A 180 15.56 50.28 12.48
C ASN A 180 17.07 49.92 12.52
N ARG A 181 17.90 50.84 12.00
CA ARG A 181 19.27 51.21 12.46
C ARG A 181 19.72 52.34 11.53
N ALA A 182 20.19 53.49 12.00
CA ALA A 182 21.03 53.76 13.16
C ALA A 182 20.78 55.20 13.72
N PRO A 183 21.66 55.78 14.54
CA PRO A 183 21.70 55.59 15.99
C PRO A 183 21.71 56.93 16.75
N ASP A 184 20.92 57.10 17.83
CA ASP A 184 21.12 58.27 18.70
C ASP A 184 21.70 57.86 20.06
N ALA A 185 23.01 58.12 20.15
CA ALA A 185 23.73 58.31 21.38
C ALA A 185 23.27 59.63 22.02
N ARG A 186 22.46 59.54 23.08
CA ARG A 186 22.41 60.45 24.25
C ARG A 186 21.14 60.17 25.05
N LEU A 187 21.27 59.34 26.07
CA LEU A 187 20.60 59.47 27.38
C LEU A 187 21.11 58.34 28.27
N ALA A 188 22.21 58.65 28.97
CA ALA A 188 22.60 57.94 30.17
C ALA A 188 21.70 58.38 31.33
N ALA A 189 21.47 57.44 32.25
CA ALA A 189 21.06 57.61 33.64
C ALA A 189 19.59 58.00 33.95
N ALA A 190 18.81 57.00 34.41
CA ALA A 190 18.03 57.07 35.65
C ALA A 190 17.44 55.69 36.01
N ALA A 191 17.62 55.28 37.29
CA ALA A 191 16.88 54.27 38.07
C ALA A 191 16.85 52.82 37.50
N LYS A 192 17.56 51.81 38.05
CA LYS A 192 17.64 51.35 39.45
C LYS A 192 16.33 51.54 40.21
N ASP A 193 15.50 50.49 40.23
CA ASP A 193 14.70 49.98 41.35
C ASP A 193 13.54 49.15 40.78
N THR A 194 13.67 47.84 40.59
CA THR A 194 13.17 46.78 41.48
C THR A 194 13.38 45.49 40.67
N GLY A 195 13.94 44.40 41.20
CA GLY A 195 13.41 43.69 42.34
C GLY A 195 12.62 42.48 41.84
N GLU A 196 13.32 41.36 41.69
CA GLU A 196 12.82 40.07 42.18
C GLU A 196 11.56 39.45 41.53
N LYS A 197 11.76 38.49 40.61
CA LYS A 197 11.04 37.19 40.49
C LYS A 197 11.22 36.57 39.09
N ALA A 198 12.28 35.79 38.89
CA ALA A 198 12.32 34.71 37.89
C ALA A 198 13.60 33.86 38.03
N LYS A 199 13.94 33.41 39.24
CA LYS A 199 14.90 32.33 39.48
C LYS A 199 14.30 31.31 40.45
N ALA A 200 13.42 30.48 39.91
CA ALA A 200 12.85 29.26 40.50
C ALA A 200 11.84 28.77 39.43
N ARG A 201 11.96 27.66 38.73
CA ARG A 201 12.58 26.37 39.00
C ARG A 201 12.96 25.74 37.66
N THR A 202 14.25 25.69 37.37
CA THR A 202 14.80 24.57 36.62
C THR A 202 15.13 23.49 37.65
N LYS A 203 14.89 22.22 37.29
CA LYS A 203 15.45 21.01 37.93
C LYS A 203 14.61 20.36 39.03
N VAL A 204 13.69 19.48 38.62
CA VAL A 204 13.63 18.12 39.18
C VAL A 204 13.48 17.15 38.00
N ALA A 205 14.56 16.43 37.73
CA ALA A 205 14.56 15.26 36.87
C ALA A 205 14.11 14.04 37.69
N LYS A 206 13.82 12.95 36.95
CA LYS A 206 13.81 11.54 37.40
C LYS A 206 12.57 11.07 38.18
N GLU A 207 11.72 10.31 37.50
CA GLU A 207 11.54 8.85 37.67
C GLU A 207 10.19 8.40 37.06
N ALA A 208 10.23 7.54 36.03
CA ALA A 208 9.15 6.57 35.77
C ALA A 208 9.65 5.47 34.83
N LYS A 209 9.43 4.22 35.26
CA LYS A 209 9.93 2.93 34.76
C LYS A 209 9.40 2.51 33.38
N PRO A 210 10.09 1.58 32.69
CA PRO A 210 9.64 1.02 31.42
C PRO A 210 8.40 0.12 31.58
N VAL A 211 7.41 0.30 30.69
CA VAL A 211 6.21 -0.53 30.61
C VAL A 211 6.50 -1.81 29.83
N LYS A 212 6.13 -2.94 30.45
CA LYS A 212 6.27 -4.33 29.97
C LYS A 212 5.53 -4.59 28.65
N ALA A 213 6.15 -5.41 27.81
CA ALA A 213 5.53 -6.06 26.65
C ALA A 213 4.34 -6.95 27.04
N PRO A 214 3.25 -6.99 26.25
CA PRO A 214 2.16 -7.94 26.47
C PRO A 214 2.55 -9.36 26.05
N LYS A 215 2.10 -10.32 26.87
CA LYS A 215 2.36 -11.77 26.78
C LYS A 215 1.69 -12.41 25.57
N ALA A 216 2.35 -13.45 25.05
CA ALA A 216 1.86 -14.35 24.02
C ALA A 216 0.46 -14.92 24.31
N ALA A 217 -0.42 -14.87 23.31
CA ALA A 217 -1.71 -15.53 23.30
C ALA A 217 -1.53 -17.06 23.20
N LYS A 218 -2.22 -17.81 24.06
CA LYS A 218 -2.29 -19.27 24.00
C LYS A 218 -3.17 -19.72 22.82
N PRO A 219 -2.89 -20.89 22.20
CA PRO A 219 -3.64 -21.37 21.05
C PRO A 219 -5.08 -21.76 21.42
N VAL A 220 -6.02 -21.32 20.59
CA VAL A 220 -7.43 -21.75 20.65
C VAL A 220 -7.53 -23.17 20.07
N LYS A 221 -8.10 -24.09 20.86
CA LYS A 221 -8.37 -25.48 20.47
C LYS A 221 -9.42 -25.52 19.35
N ALA A 222 -9.13 -26.30 18.31
CA ALA A 222 -10.08 -26.67 17.26
C ALA A 222 -11.28 -27.46 17.83
N PRO A 223 -12.52 -27.20 17.38
CA PRO A 223 -13.63 -28.10 17.63
C PRO A 223 -13.51 -29.36 16.76
N LYS A 224 -13.67 -30.52 17.41
CA LYS A 224 -13.65 -31.87 16.81
C LYS A 224 -14.78 -32.05 15.81
N ALA A 225 -14.46 -32.60 14.65
CA ALA A 225 -15.42 -33.17 13.71
C ALA A 225 -16.14 -34.39 14.33
N ALA A 226 -17.47 -34.44 14.21
CA ALA A 226 -18.27 -35.62 14.50
C ALA A 226 -19.35 -35.83 13.42
N LYS A 227 -18.97 -36.67 12.43
CA LYS A 227 -19.77 -37.70 11.74
C LYS A 227 -21.23 -37.39 11.37
N ALA A 228 -21.45 -37.02 10.10
CA ALA A 228 -22.70 -37.31 9.41
C ALA A 228 -22.76 -38.81 9.07
N LYS A 229 -23.73 -39.52 9.65
CA LYS A 229 -24.06 -40.90 9.29
C LYS A 229 -24.91 -40.91 8.02
N LYS A 230 -24.45 -41.74 7.09
CA LYS A 230 -25.10 -42.23 5.88
C LYS A 230 -26.27 -43.18 6.26
N LYS A 231 -27.47 -42.93 5.75
CA LYS A 231 -28.58 -43.88 5.47
C LYS A 231 -29.36 -43.22 4.32
N ALA A 232 -29.38 -43.69 3.07
CA ALA A 232 -29.83 -44.98 2.54
C ALA A 232 -31.26 -45.29 3.00
N GLY A 233 -32.22 -45.05 2.10
CA GLY A 233 -33.66 -45.14 2.28
C GLY A 233 -34.33 -44.18 1.31
#